data_AF-A0A8J8B6H7-F1
#
_entry.id   AF-A0A8J8B6H7-F1
#
_cell.length_a   1.000
_cell.length_b   1.000
_cell.length_c   1.000
_cell.angle_alpha   90.00
_cell.angle_beta   90.00
_cell.angle_gamma   90.00
#
_symmetry.space_group_name_H-M   'P 1'
#
loop_
_entity.id
_entity.type
_entity.pdbx_description
1 polymer ?
#
loop_
_entity_poly.entity_id
_entity_poly.type
_entity_poly.pdbx_seq_one_letter_code
_entity_poly.pdbx_strand_id
1 'polypeptide(L)'
;MSKKHPIISVTGSSGAGTTTVKSTFDQIFRREGIKTVSIEGDAFHRFDRASMKAELDRRKAAGDETFSHFSYDANELAKLEEVFSTYARTGKGETRHYIHDDREAERHGVAPGKFTEWKPFEDGSDLLFYEGLHGAVVNNDVNLAKHADLKIGVVPVINLEWIQKIHRDKASRGYTTEAVTDTILRRMHAYVHCICPQFVETDVNFQRVPVVDTSDPFIARWIPTADESLVVIRFKNPRGIDFPYLTSMIQNSWMSRANSIVIPGGKMDLAMQLIFTPMVNRLVHESKRA
;
A
#
# COMPACT_ATOMS: atom_id res chain seq x y z
N MET A 1 12.63 -6.90 -14.36
CA MET A 1 11.92 -8.07 -13.80
C MET A 1 12.90 -9.20 -13.63
N SER A 2 13.13 -9.60 -12.38
CA SER A 2 14.03 -10.70 -12.05
C SER A 2 13.23 -11.99 -12.12
N LYS A 3 13.62 -12.89 -13.02
CA LYS A 3 13.01 -14.22 -13.02
C LYS A 3 13.31 -14.97 -11.73
N LYS A 4 14.47 -14.74 -11.10
CA LYS A 4 14.99 -15.58 -10.00
C LYS A 4 14.55 -15.11 -8.61
N HIS A 5 14.40 -13.81 -8.38
CA HIS A 5 14.03 -13.24 -7.09
C HIS A 5 12.83 -12.30 -7.25
N PRO A 6 11.60 -12.85 -7.28
CA PRO A 6 10.42 -12.07 -7.59
C PRO A 6 10.08 -11.08 -6.47
N ILE A 7 9.56 -9.93 -6.86
CA ILE A 7 9.09 -8.87 -5.96
C ILE A 7 7.60 -8.62 -6.20
N ILE A 8 6.81 -8.75 -5.13
CA ILE A 8 5.41 -8.33 -5.10
C ILE A 8 5.34 -6.98 -4.38
N SER A 9 4.74 -5.99 -5.02
CA SER A 9 4.65 -4.64 -4.49
C SER A 9 3.20 -4.18 -4.42
N VAL A 10 2.71 -3.98 -3.21
CA VAL A 10 1.41 -3.37 -2.91
C VAL A 10 1.61 -1.89 -2.65
N THR A 11 1.00 -1.05 -3.49
CA THR A 11 0.97 0.40 -3.29
C THR A 11 -0.46 0.88 -3.04
N GLY A 12 -0.63 1.84 -2.15
CA GLY A 12 -1.95 2.32 -1.78
C GLY A 12 -1.87 3.41 -0.74
N SER A 13 -3.00 4.05 -0.45
CA SER A 13 -3.06 5.01 0.66
C SER A 13 -3.35 4.30 1.98
N SER A 14 -2.66 4.75 3.04
CA SER A 14 -2.84 4.24 4.39
C SER A 14 -4.30 4.36 4.82
N GLY A 15 -4.96 3.24 5.13
CA GLY A 15 -6.40 3.18 5.45
C GLY A 15 -7.24 2.40 4.43
N ALA A 16 -6.72 2.15 3.22
CA ALA A 16 -7.40 1.42 2.14
C ALA A 16 -7.85 -0.01 2.49
N GLY A 17 -7.38 -0.56 3.62
CA GLY A 17 -7.42 -1.98 3.94
C GLY A 17 -6.05 -2.65 3.83
N THR A 18 -4.95 -1.90 3.91
CA THR A 18 -3.57 -2.43 3.87
C THR A 18 -3.36 -3.56 4.89
N THR A 19 -3.79 -3.39 6.14
CA THR A 19 -3.76 -4.49 7.14
C THR A 19 -4.52 -5.75 6.68
N THR A 20 -5.62 -5.59 5.95
CA THR A 20 -6.36 -6.71 5.34
C THR A 20 -5.55 -7.34 4.23
N VAL A 21 -4.92 -6.55 3.36
CA VAL A 21 -4.08 -7.02 2.26
C VAL A 21 -2.89 -7.84 2.76
N LYS A 22 -2.13 -7.33 3.72
CA LYS A 22 -1.02 -8.07 4.35
C LYS A 22 -1.49 -9.40 4.91
N SER A 23 -2.58 -9.40 5.68
CA SER A 23 -3.15 -10.63 6.25
C SER A 23 -3.57 -11.64 5.18
N THR A 24 -4.15 -11.20 4.07
CA THR A 24 -4.51 -12.10 2.96
C THR A 24 -3.26 -12.69 2.30
N PHE A 25 -2.23 -11.89 2.05
CA PHE A 25 -0.97 -12.39 1.50
C PHE A 25 -0.25 -13.36 2.45
N ASP A 26 -0.21 -13.06 3.75
CA ASP A 26 0.32 -13.98 4.77
C ASP A 26 -0.40 -15.33 4.75
N GLN A 27 -1.74 -15.33 4.56
CA GLN A 27 -2.51 -16.57 4.40
C GLN A 27 -2.15 -17.34 3.13
N ILE A 28 -1.97 -16.64 2.00
CA ILE A 28 -1.53 -17.26 0.74
C ILE A 28 -0.15 -17.87 0.93
N PHE A 29 0.83 -17.09 1.42
CA PHE A 29 2.20 -17.56 1.60
C PHE A 29 2.28 -18.78 2.54
N ARG A 30 1.54 -18.73 3.66
CA ARG A 30 1.44 -19.86 4.58
C ARG A 30 0.84 -21.10 3.91
N ARG A 31 -0.26 -20.95 3.16
CA ARG A 31 -0.95 -22.07 2.50
C ARG A 31 -0.09 -22.72 1.41
N GLU A 32 0.62 -21.91 0.65
CA GLU A 32 1.43 -22.36 -0.49
C GLU A 32 2.88 -22.70 -0.09
N GLY A 33 3.25 -22.56 1.20
CA GLY A 33 4.58 -22.90 1.71
C GLY A 33 5.69 -21.98 1.19
N ILE A 34 5.38 -20.70 0.99
CA ILE A 34 6.29 -19.69 0.42
C ILE A 34 6.96 -18.92 1.56
N LYS A 35 8.29 -18.92 1.60
CA LYS A 35 9.07 -18.11 2.54
C LYS A 35 9.21 -16.69 1.99
N THR A 36 8.77 -15.69 2.73
CA THR A 36 8.82 -14.28 2.30
C THR A 36 9.68 -13.44 3.22
N VAL A 37 10.28 -12.40 2.65
CA VAL A 37 10.78 -11.25 3.41
C VAL A 37 9.89 -10.06 3.10
N SER A 38 9.62 -9.22 4.09
CA SER A 38 8.64 -8.15 3.96
C SER A 38 9.24 -6.78 4.27
N ILE A 39 8.83 -5.77 3.50
CA ILE A 39 9.09 -4.35 3.76
C ILE A 39 7.77 -3.67 4.08
N GLU A 40 7.71 -3.00 5.22
CA GLU A 40 6.68 -2.03 5.54
C GLU A 40 7.14 -0.65 5.05
N GLY A 41 6.32 0.02 4.24
CA GLY A 41 6.71 1.26 3.55
C GLY A 41 7.13 2.38 4.50
N ASP A 42 6.57 2.40 5.71
CA ASP A 42 6.88 3.39 6.75
C ASP A 42 8.34 3.28 7.22
N ALA A 43 9.00 2.12 7.02
CA ALA A 43 10.42 1.94 7.26
C ALA A 43 11.28 2.86 6.38
N PHE A 44 10.77 3.29 5.23
CA PHE A 44 11.47 4.14 4.27
C PHE A 44 11.03 5.61 4.36
N HIS A 45 10.32 6.02 5.40
CA HIS A 45 10.20 7.44 5.70
C HIS A 45 11.58 8.05 5.96
N ARG A 46 11.83 9.26 5.44
CA ARG A 46 13.08 10.00 5.68
C ARG A 46 13.16 10.52 7.11
N PHE A 47 12.02 10.92 7.66
CA PHE A 47 11.93 11.62 8.93
C PHE A 47 11.22 10.77 9.98
N ASP A 48 11.77 10.77 11.19
CA ASP A 48 11.06 10.25 12.35
C ASP A 48 9.93 11.21 12.78
N ARG A 49 9.13 10.85 13.78
CA ARG A 49 7.95 11.64 14.16
C ARG A 49 8.29 13.09 14.52
N ALA A 50 9.38 13.30 15.24
CA ALA A 50 9.80 14.63 15.69
C ALA A 50 10.37 15.44 14.53
N SER A 51 11.23 14.83 13.73
CA SER A 51 11.89 15.46 12.58
C SER A 51 10.88 15.82 11.49
N MET A 52 9.87 14.96 11.26
CA MET A 52 8.80 15.23 10.29
C MET A 52 7.98 16.44 10.72
N LYS A 53 7.69 16.56 12.02
CA LYS A 53 6.99 17.73 12.57
C LYS A 53 7.82 18.99 12.39
N ALA A 54 9.12 18.94 12.71
CA ALA A 54 10.03 20.07 12.54
C ALA A 54 10.13 20.51 11.07
N GLU A 55 10.22 19.56 10.14
CA GLU A 55 10.27 19.86 8.70
C GLU A 55 8.96 20.47 8.20
N LEU A 56 7.80 19.97 8.65
CA LEU A 56 6.50 20.57 8.35
C LEU A 56 6.42 22.02 8.85
N ASP A 57 6.83 22.27 10.09
CA ASP A 57 6.79 23.60 10.69
C ASP A 57 7.75 24.56 9.94
N ARG A 58 8.92 24.08 9.49
CA ARG A 58 9.89 24.82 8.65
C ARG A 58 9.32 25.16 7.27
N ARG A 59 8.72 24.19 6.57
CA ARG A 59 8.12 24.41 5.24
C ARG A 59 6.96 25.40 5.31
N LYS A 60 6.12 25.28 6.34
CA LYS A 60 5.03 26.22 6.58
C LYS A 60 5.54 27.64 6.81
N ALA A 61 6.59 27.83 7.60
CA ALA A 61 7.21 29.14 7.80
C ALA A 61 7.80 29.74 6.51
N ALA A 62 8.20 28.89 5.56
CA ALA A 62 8.67 29.30 4.24
C ALA A 62 7.52 29.48 3.21
N GLY A 63 6.26 29.32 3.61
CA GLY A 63 5.09 29.42 2.73
C GLY A 63 4.78 28.17 1.90
N ASP A 64 5.45 27.04 2.15
CA ASP A 64 5.16 25.76 1.52
C ASP A 64 4.17 24.95 2.36
N GLU A 65 2.91 24.93 1.91
CA GLU A 65 1.84 24.13 2.51
C GLU A 65 1.52 22.87 1.70
N THR A 66 2.51 22.28 1.01
CA THR A 66 2.32 21.08 0.18
C THR A 66 3.04 19.83 0.68
N PHE A 67 3.97 20.00 1.63
CA PHE A 67 4.79 18.91 2.16
C PHE A 67 3.99 17.92 3.02
N SER A 68 4.17 16.62 2.78
CA SER A 68 3.54 15.55 3.56
C SER A 68 4.25 14.20 3.38
N HIS A 69 3.83 13.17 4.12
CA HIS A 69 4.34 11.80 3.93
C HIS A 69 4.12 11.23 2.52
N PHE A 70 3.22 11.82 1.72
CA PHE A 70 3.05 11.44 0.32
C PHE A 70 4.17 11.95 -0.58
N SER A 71 4.81 13.05 -0.20
CA SER A 71 5.84 13.71 -0.99
C SER A 71 7.07 12.80 -1.11
N TYR A 72 7.69 12.77 -2.30
CA TYR A 72 8.88 11.97 -2.53
C TYR A 72 10.05 12.36 -1.61
N ASP A 73 10.20 13.64 -1.31
CA ASP A 73 11.25 14.18 -0.44
C ASP A 73 11.02 13.89 1.07
N ALA A 74 9.87 13.34 1.45
CA ALA A 74 9.60 12.79 2.78
C ALA A 74 10.02 11.31 2.92
N ASN A 75 10.56 10.70 1.86
CA ASN A 75 10.82 9.27 1.76
C ASN A 75 12.21 8.97 1.18
N GLU A 76 12.80 7.85 1.60
CA GLU A 76 14.07 7.31 1.12
C GLU A 76 13.87 6.46 -0.14
N LEU A 77 13.30 7.05 -1.20
CA LEU A 77 12.91 6.31 -2.41
C LEU A 77 14.10 5.74 -3.19
N ALA A 78 15.23 6.45 -3.24
CA ALA A 78 16.44 5.93 -3.87
C ALA A 78 16.98 4.71 -3.11
N LYS A 79 16.91 4.71 -1.78
CA LYS A 79 17.27 3.57 -0.95
C LYS A 79 16.31 2.40 -1.17
N LEU A 80 15.01 2.68 -1.28
CA LEU A 80 14.01 1.66 -1.59
C LEU A 80 14.26 1.02 -2.96
N GLU A 81 14.60 1.81 -3.98
CA GLU A 81 14.94 1.30 -5.33
C GLU A 81 16.23 0.47 -5.29
N GLU A 82 17.23 0.90 -4.53
CA GLU A 82 18.46 0.13 -4.30
C GLU A 82 18.15 -1.24 -3.69
N VAL A 83 17.30 -1.30 -2.66
CA VAL A 83 16.90 -2.56 -2.01
C VAL A 83 16.13 -3.46 -2.98
N PHE A 84 15.18 -2.91 -3.74
CA PHE A 84 14.43 -3.68 -4.76
C PHE A 84 15.37 -4.24 -5.84
N SER A 85 16.28 -3.42 -6.36
CA SER A 85 17.29 -3.83 -7.34
C SER A 85 18.22 -4.92 -6.79
N THR A 86 18.66 -4.76 -5.55
CA THR A 86 19.56 -5.72 -4.89
C THR A 86 18.85 -7.05 -4.65
N TYR A 87 17.62 -7.02 -4.14
CA TYR A 87 16.83 -8.23 -3.93
C TYR A 87 16.60 -8.97 -5.25
N ALA A 88 16.18 -8.24 -6.29
CA ALA A 88 15.97 -8.79 -7.63
C ALA A 88 17.23 -9.51 -8.16
N ARG A 89 18.44 -9.02 -7.84
CA ARG A 89 19.70 -9.59 -8.33
C ARG A 89 20.27 -10.71 -7.43
N THR A 90 20.11 -10.61 -6.12
CA THR A 90 20.85 -11.46 -5.18
C THR A 90 20.00 -12.15 -4.11
N GLY A 91 18.70 -11.84 -4.02
CA GLY A 91 17.83 -12.27 -2.93
C GLY A 91 18.21 -11.67 -1.57
N LYS A 92 18.98 -10.58 -1.56
CA LYS A 92 19.45 -9.91 -0.34
C LYS A 92 19.03 -8.45 -0.33
N GLY A 93 19.07 -7.84 0.83
CA GLY A 93 18.72 -6.45 1.05
C GLY A 93 18.64 -6.17 2.55
N GLU A 94 18.12 -5.01 2.90
CA GLU A 94 17.95 -4.60 4.28
C GLU A 94 16.62 -3.86 4.46
N THR A 95 16.11 -3.92 5.69
CA THR A 95 14.95 -3.13 6.12
C THR A 95 15.15 -2.66 7.55
N ARG A 96 14.31 -1.73 7.98
CA ARG A 96 14.15 -1.33 9.38
C ARG A 96 12.67 -1.32 9.72
N HIS A 97 12.34 -0.97 10.95
CA HIS A 97 10.95 -0.77 11.38
C HIS A 97 10.76 0.65 11.87
N TYR A 98 9.63 1.25 11.54
CA TYR A 98 9.16 2.49 12.16
C TYR A 98 8.17 2.13 13.26
N ILE A 99 8.46 2.53 14.49
CA ILE A 99 7.67 2.11 15.65
C ILE A 99 6.45 3.01 15.82
N HIS A 100 5.25 2.46 15.73
CA HIS A 100 4.01 3.23 15.80
C HIS A 100 3.55 3.51 17.23
N ASP A 101 3.61 2.49 18.09
CA ASP A 101 3.02 2.48 19.43
C ASP A 101 3.88 1.76 20.47
N ASP A 102 3.42 1.77 21.72
CA ASP A 102 4.14 1.20 22.85
C ASP A 102 4.29 -0.34 22.75
N ARG A 103 3.36 -1.04 22.08
CA ARG A 103 3.43 -2.50 21.91
C ARG A 103 4.53 -2.90 20.93
N GLU A 104 4.73 -2.11 19.89
CA GLU A 104 5.88 -2.27 19.00
C GLU A 104 7.18 -1.85 19.71
N ALA A 105 7.12 -0.81 20.54
CA ALA A 105 8.28 -0.36 21.31
C ALA A 105 8.80 -1.45 22.27
N GLU A 106 7.89 -2.18 22.94
CA GLU A 106 8.24 -3.34 23.77
C GLU A 106 8.91 -4.46 22.97
N ARG A 107 8.43 -4.73 21.75
CA ARG A 107 8.96 -5.79 20.87
C ARG A 107 10.32 -5.46 20.29
N HIS A 108 10.55 -4.19 19.95
CA HIS A 108 11.75 -3.75 19.22
C HIS A 108 12.77 -3.03 20.10
N GLY A 109 12.42 -2.67 21.34
CA GLY A 109 13.28 -1.92 22.26
C GLY A 109 13.55 -0.47 21.83
N VAL A 110 12.70 0.09 20.94
CA VAL A 110 12.85 1.43 20.37
C VAL A 110 11.59 2.23 20.64
N ALA A 111 11.73 3.49 21.06
CA ALA A 111 10.59 4.32 21.44
C ALA A 111 9.63 4.61 20.25
N PRO A 112 8.32 4.80 20.50
CA PRO A 112 7.37 5.14 19.45
C PRO A 112 7.73 6.42 18.71
N GLY A 113 7.52 6.40 17.39
CA GLY A 113 7.83 7.49 16.48
C GLY A 113 9.29 7.53 16.03
N LYS A 114 10.07 6.47 16.30
CA LYS A 114 11.47 6.32 15.86
C LYS A 114 11.65 5.12 14.95
N PHE A 115 12.80 5.08 14.28
CA PHE A 115 13.23 3.93 13.49
C PHE A 115 14.12 3.01 14.30
N THR A 116 14.04 1.71 14.04
CA THR A 116 15.10 0.77 14.40
C THR A 116 16.30 0.94 13.47
N GLU A 117 17.43 0.34 13.85
CA GLU A 117 18.56 0.16 12.93
C GLU A 117 18.17 -0.69 11.71
N TRP A 118 18.88 -0.46 10.60
CA TRP A 118 18.79 -1.32 9.42
C TRP A 118 19.32 -2.71 9.72
N LYS A 119 18.61 -3.73 9.23
CA LYS A 119 18.96 -5.13 9.39
C LYS A 119 18.88 -5.85 8.04
N PRO A 120 19.80 -6.77 7.75
CA PRO A 120 19.73 -7.58 6.55
C PRO A 120 18.47 -8.45 6.56
N PHE A 121 17.94 -8.74 5.39
CA PHE A 121 16.90 -9.75 5.23
C PHE A 121 17.39 -11.14 5.66
N GLU A 122 16.45 -11.97 6.11
CA GLU A 122 16.73 -13.39 6.32
C GLU A 122 17.04 -14.08 4.98
N ASP A 123 18.02 -14.99 5.00
CA ASP A 123 18.38 -15.77 3.82
C ASP A 123 17.29 -16.79 3.45
N GLY A 124 17.27 -17.18 2.17
CA GLY A 124 16.44 -18.27 1.66
C GLY A 124 14.98 -17.91 1.40
N SER A 125 14.66 -16.63 1.23
CA SER A 125 13.33 -16.19 0.81
C SER A 125 13.02 -16.57 -0.65
N ASP A 126 11.79 -17.02 -0.90
CA ASP A 126 11.25 -17.25 -2.24
C ASP A 126 10.89 -15.92 -2.94
N LEU A 127 10.44 -14.90 -2.19
CA LEU A 127 10.06 -13.58 -2.73
C LEU A 127 10.17 -12.46 -1.69
N LEU A 128 10.23 -11.22 -2.19
CA LEU A 128 10.10 -9.99 -1.40
C LEU A 128 8.68 -9.45 -1.54
N PHE A 129 8.06 -9.12 -0.41
CA PHE A 129 6.76 -8.48 -0.33
C PHE A 129 6.89 -7.06 0.21
N TYR A 130 6.50 -6.07 -0.59
CA TYR A 130 6.43 -4.67 -0.17
C TYR A 130 4.98 -4.25 0.02
N GLU A 131 4.71 -3.51 1.09
CA GLU A 131 3.46 -2.80 1.28
C GLU A 131 3.70 -1.37 1.74
N GLY A 132 3.16 -0.38 1.02
CA GLY A 132 3.30 1.02 1.42
C GLY A 132 2.69 2.02 0.45
N LEU A 133 3.06 3.29 0.62
CA LEU A 133 2.56 4.40 -0.21
C LEU A 133 3.26 4.53 -1.56
N HIS A 134 4.45 3.93 -1.73
CA HIS A 134 5.37 4.24 -2.83
C HIS A 134 5.87 3.01 -3.60
N GLY A 135 5.11 1.93 -3.61
CA GLY A 135 5.54 0.64 -4.17
C GLY A 135 5.68 0.60 -5.69
N ALA A 136 5.13 1.59 -6.41
CA ALA A 136 5.18 1.66 -7.87
C ALA A 136 5.51 3.07 -8.38
N VAL A 137 6.34 3.81 -7.65
CA VAL A 137 6.78 5.14 -8.08
C VAL A 137 7.61 5.06 -9.35
N VAL A 138 7.28 5.94 -10.29
CA VAL A 138 8.08 6.28 -11.46
C VAL A 138 8.15 7.80 -11.51
N ASN A 139 9.35 8.35 -11.41
CA ASN A 139 9.61 9.78 -11.56
C ASN A 139 10.96 9.97 -12.28
N ASN A 140 11.50 11.20 -12.27
CA ASN A 140 12.75 11.52 -12.97
C ASN A 140 14.00 10.90 -12.32
N ASP A 141 13.93 10.54 -11.04
CA ASP A 141 15.07 10.09 -10.25
C ASP A 141 15.06 8.56 -10.01
N VAL A 142 13.87 7.98 -9.81
CA VAL A 142 13.68 6.56 -9.48
C VAL A 142 12.58 5.93 -10.32
N ASN A 143 12.73 4.63 -10.58
CA ASN A 143 11.70 3.80 -11.20
C ASN A 143 11.60 2.48 -10.45
N LEU A 144 10.81 2.49 -9.37
CA LEU A 144 10.53 1.31 -8.54
C LEU A 144 9.69 0.28 -9.29
N ALA A 145 8.76 0.73 -10.14
CA ALA A 145 7.85 -0.14 -10.87
C ALA A 145 8.57 -1.16 -11.77
N LYS A 146 9.73 -0.83 -12.34
CA LYS A 146 10.50 -1.75 -13.21
C LYS A 146 11.07 -2.98 -12.48
N HIS A 147 11.20 -2.89 -11.15
CA HIS A 147 11.77 -3.94 -10.32
C HIS A 147 10.72 -4.95 -9.83
N ALA A 148 9.47 -4.52 -9.67
CA ALA A 148 8.38 -5.36 -9.16
C ALA A 148 7.71 -6.18 -10.28
N ASP A 149 7.66 -7.49 -10.08
CA ASP A 149 7.10 -8.47 -11.04
C ASP A 149 5.57 -8.55 -10.93
N LEU A 150 5.00 -8.24 -9.76
CA LEU A 150 3.57 -8.04 -9.55
C LEU A 150 3.31 -6.76 -8.75
N LYS A 151 2.61 -5.81 -9.35
CA LYS A 151 2.28 -4.50 -8.75
C LYS A 151 0.79 -4.41 -8.51
N ILE A 152 0.40 -4.14 -7.28
CA ILE A 152 -1.01 -4.15 -6.86
C ILE A 152 -1.34 -2.77 -6.29
N GLY A 153 -2.36 -2.13 -6.84
CA GLY A 153 -2.92 -0.89 -6.31
C GLY A 153 -4.07 -1.21 -5.37
N VAL A 154 -4.04 -0.75 -4.13
CA VAL A 154 -5.18 -0.86 -3.20
C VAL A 154 -5.54 0.52 -2.70
N VAL A 155 -6.70 1.02 -3.11
CA VAL A 155 -7.03 2.44 -2.96
C VAL A 155 -8.53 2.62 -2.68
N PRO A 156 -8.92 3.35 -1.63
CA PRO A 156 -10.31 3.78 -1.50
C PRO A 156 -10.58 4.95 -2.46
N VAL A 157 -11.85 5.25 -2.73
CA VAL A 157 -12.18 6.57 -3.30
C VAL A 157 -11.72 7.68 -2.36
N ILE A 158 -11.35 8.82 -2.93
CA ILE A 158 -10.89 10.03 -2.25
C ILE A 158 -11.72 10.33 -0.99
N ASN A 159 -13.05 10.37 -1.12
CA ASN A 159 -13.95 10.66 0.00
C ASN A 159 -13.74 9.70 1.18
N LEU A 160 -13.63 8.40 0.92
CA LEU A 160 -13.42 7.39 1.96
C LEU A 160 -12.04 7.52 2.62
N GLU A 161 -10.99 7.81 1.85
CA GLU A 161 -9.66 8.04 2.43
C GLU A 161 -9.68 9.23 3.40
N TRP A 162 -10.44 10.28 3.09
CA TRP A 162 -10.49 11.47 3.93
C TRP A 162 -11.25 11.16 5.22
N ILE A 163 -12.39 10.46 5.12
CA ILE A 163 -13.14 9.95 6.29
C ILE A 163 -12.20 9.14 7.19
N GLN A 164 -11.46 8.18 6.62
CA GLN A 164 -10.50 7.37 7.36
C GLN A 164 -9.38 8.20 8.02
N LYS A 165 -8.90 9.24 7.35
CA LYS A 165 -7.88 10.13 7.90
C LYS A 165 -8.44 10.96 9.06
N ILE A 166 -9.61 11.57 8.88
CA ILE A 166 -10.30 12.37 9.91
C ILE A 166 -10.52 11.53 11.16
N HIS A 167 -11.02 10.30 11.02
CA HIS A 167 -11.24 9.41 12.15
C HIS A 167 -9.96 9.05 12.89
N ARG A 168 -8.87 8.73 12.19
CA ARG A 168 -7.56 8.46 12.82
C ARG A 168 -7.03 9.67 13.59
N ASP A 169 -7.18 10.86 13.04
CA ASP A 169 -6.68 12.09 13.64
C ASP A 169 -7.53 12.55 14.84
N LYS A 170 -8.86 12.41 14.77
CA LYS A 170 -9.77 12.69 15.90
C LYS A 170 -9.55 11.72 17.06
N ALA A 171 -9.42 10.42 16.78
CA ALA A 171 -9.27 9.39 17.82
C ALA A 171 -7.95 9.51 18.59
N SER A 172 -6.88 9.99 17.95
CA SER A 172 -5.55 10.04 18.56
C SER A 172 -5.14 11.40 19.13
N ARG A 173 -5.76 12.52 18.68
CA ARG A 173 -5.14 13.85 18.90
C ARG A 173 -6.09 15.02 19.18
N GLY A 174 -7.40 14.81 19.34
CA GLY A 174 -8.32 15.87 19.79
C GLY A 174 -8.35 17.14 18.91
N TYR A 175 -8.04 17.01 17.62
CA TYR A 175 -7.95 18.13 16.69
C TYR A 175 -9.31 18.81 16.42
N THR A 176 -9.28 20.12 16.19
CA THR A 176 -10.41 20.89 15.66
C THR A 176 -10.68 20.52 14.20
N THR A 177 -11.93 20.71 13.74
CA THR A 177 -12.32 20.42 12.35
C THR A 177 -11.45 21.18 11.34
N GLU A 178 -11.11 22.44 11.63
CA GLU A 178 -10.28 23.31 10.78
C GLU A 178 -8.86 22.74 10.60
N ALA A 179 -8.22 22.28 11.68
CA ALA A 179 -6.88 21.70 11.62
C ALA A 179 -6.84 20.42 10.77
N VAL A 180 -7.95 19.68 10.73
CA VAL A 180 -8.08 18.49 9.88
C VAL A 180 -8.28 18.86 8.42
N THR A 181 -9.06 19.91 8.13
CA THR A 181 -9.24 20.45 6.77
C THR A 181 -7.91 20.90 6.16
N ASP A 182 -7.13 21.70 6.88
CA ASP A 182 -5.83 22.17 6.40
C ASP A 182 -4.86 21.01 6.14
N THR A 183 -4.92 19.98 6.98
CA THR A 183 -4.11 18.77 6.82
C THR A 183 -4.51 17.98 5.57
N ILE A 184 -5.80 17.91 5.25
CA ILE A 184 -6.27 17.26 4.02
C ILE A 184 -5.81 18.05 2.79
N LEU A 185 -6.06 19.36 2.76
CA LEU A 185 -5.69 20.21 1.62
C LEU A 185 -4.19 20.17 1.34
N ARG A 186 -3.35 20.28 2.38
CA ARG A 186 -1.89 20.14 2.25
C ARG A 186 -1.46 18.84 1.57
N ARG A 187 -2.13 17.73 1.89
CA ARG A 187 -1.80 16.42 1.33
C ARG A 187 -2.25 16.26 -0.12
N MET A 188 -3.26 17.00 -0.56
CA MET A 188 -3.82 16.85 -1.92
C MET A 188 -2.79 17.08 -3.01
N HIS A 189 -1.90 18.05 -2.81
CA HIS A 189 -0.84 18.34 -3.78
C HIS A 189 0.02 17.09 -4.00
N ALA A 190 0.64 16.56 -2.95
CA ALA A 190 1.47 15.37 -3.05
C ALA A 190 0.66 14.11 -3.41
N TYR A 191 -0.61 14.01 -3.04
CA TYR A 191 -1.46 12.89 -3.43
C TYR A 191 -1.60 12.80 -4.96
N VAL A 192 -1.96 13.91 -5.60
CA VAL A 192 -2.14 13.98 -7.06
C VAL A 192 -0.81 13.80 -7.79
N HIS A 193 0.27 14.39 -7.27
CA HIS A 193 1.58 14.38 -7.95
C HIS A 193 2.42 13.13 -7.67
N CYS A 194 2.23 12.45 -6.53
CA CYS A 194 3.10 11.36 -6.08
C CYS A 194 2.39 10.01 -5.92
N ILE A 195 1.09 10.01 -5.56
CA ILE A 195 0.33 8.78 -5.26
C ILE A 195 -0.48 8.32 -6.48
N CYS A 196 -1.36 9.18 -7.00
CA CYS A 196 -2.23 8.85 -8.14
C CYS A 196 -1.50 8.25 -9.36
N PRO A 197 -0.33 8.76 -9.80
CA PRO A 197 0.35 8.24 -10.98
C PRO A 197 0.75 6.76 -10.86
N GLN A 198 0.99 6.27 -9.63
CA GLN A 198 1.39 4.88 -9.39
C GLN A 198 0.32 3.87 -9.83
N PHE A 199 -0.97 4.23 -9.78
CA PHE A 199 -2.06 3.31 -10.14
C PHE A 199 -2.10 2.98 -11.64
N VAL A 200 -1.40 3.75 -12.48
CA VAL A 200 -1.18 3.42 -13.91
C VAL A 200 -0.12 2.33 -14.07
N GLU A 201 0.84 2.28 -13.15
CA GLU A 201 1.94 1.31 -13.17
C GLU A 201 1.54 -0.06 -12.63
N THR A 202 0.53 -0.12 -11.76
CA THR A 202 0.01 -1.38 -11.19
C THR A 202 -0.63 -2.31 -12.22
N ASP A 203 -0.45 -3.61 -12.00
CA ASP A 203 -0.99 -4.69 -12.83
C ASP A 203 -2.46 -4.97 -12.49
N VAL A 204 -2.83 -4.86 -11.20
CA VAL A 204 -4.20 -5.02 -10.71
C VAL A 204 -4.52 -3.92 -9.71
N ASN A 205 -5.64 -3.22 -9.89
CA ASN A 205 -6.13 -2.23 -8.93
C ASN A 205 -7.37 -2.76 -8.22
N PHE A 206 -7.41 -2.62 -6.90
CA PHE A 206 -8.55 -2.84 -6.02
C PHE A 206 -8.99 -1.47 -5.51
N GLN A 207 -10.09 -0.95 -6.06
CA GLN A 207 -10.64 0.34 -5.67
C GLN A 207 -11.85 0.14 -4.76
N ARG A 208 -11.76 0.57 -3.50
CA ARG A 208 -12.88 0.49 -2.53
C ARG A 208 -13.81 1.70 -2.65
N VAL A 209 -15.09 1.44 -2.89
CA VAL A 209 -16.11 2.45 -3.20
C VAL A 209 -17.29 2.30 -2.22
N PRO A 210 -17.47 3.18 -1.23
CA PRO A 210 -18.69 3.21 -0.42
C PRO A 210 -19.92 3.43 -1.29
N VAL A 211 -20.99 2.71 -0.97
CA VAL A 211 -22.33 2.90 -1.56
C VAL A 211 -23.29 3.57 -0.57
N VAL A 212 -22.72 4.29 0.38
CA VAL A 212 -23.39 5.17 1.35
C VAL A 212 -22.99 6.62 1.09
N ASP A 213 -23.70 7.56 1.71
CA ASP A 213 -23.40 8.98 1.55
C ASP A 213 -22.03 9.34 2.13
N THR A 214 -21.13 9.75 1.24
CA THR A 214 -19.79 10.25 1.56
C THR A 214 -19.55 11.63 0.96
N SER A 215 -20.62 12.35 0.61
CA SER A 215 -20.57 13.65 -0.06
C SER A 215 -19.81 14.71 0.74
N ASP A 216 -19.99 14.73 2.07
CA ASP A 216 -19.19 15.53 3.01
C ASP A 216 -18.39 14.62 3.96
N PRO A 217 -17.09 14.39 3.70
CA PRO A 217 -16.26 13.53 4.54
C PRO A 217 -15.99 14.13 5.94
N PHE A 218 -16.17 15.45 6.15
CA PHE A 218 -15.80 16.16 7.37
C PHE A 218 -16.79 15.94 8.53
N ILE A 219 -18.04 15.68 8.18
CA ILE A 219 -19.13 15.40 9.14
C ILE A 219 -19.41 13.89 9.31
N ALA A 220 -18.65 13.02 8.63
CA ALA A 220 -18.81 11.59 8.73
C ALA A 220 -18.64 11.13 10.19
N ARG A 221 -19.64 10.38 10.68
CA ARG A 221 -19.70 9.89 12.07
C ARG A 221 -18.95 8.58 12.29
N TRP A 222 -18.80 7.79 11.24
CA TRP A 222 -18.05 6.55 11.22
C TRP A 222 -17.48 6.31 9.83
N ILE A 223 -16.47 5.45 9.76
CA ILE A 223 -15.91 4.97 8.51
C ILE A 223 -16.89 3.97 7.89
N PRO A 224 -17.30 4.12 6.61
CA PRO A 224 -18.08 3.10 5.92
C PRO A 224 -17.46 1.72 6.07
N THR A 225 -18.29 0.75 6.45
CA THR A 225 -17.91 -0.65 6.65
C THR A 225 -17.66 -1.35 5.30
N ALA A 226 -17.19 -2.60 5.35
CA ALA A 226 -16.99 -3.39 4.13
C ALA A 226 -18.33 -3.76 3.46
N ASP A 227 -19.40 -3.92 4.22
CA ASP A 227 -20.75 -4.23 3.71
C ASP A 227 -21.41 -3.02 3.04
N GLU A 228 -21.12 -1.82 3.56
CA GLU A 228 -21.51 -0.53 2.96
C GLU A 228 -20.64 -0.13 1.76
N SER A 229 -19.79 -1.03 1.25
CA SER A 229 -18.84 -0.76 0.16
C SER A 229 -18.88 -1.83 -0.92
N LEU A 230 -18.52 -1.42 -2.13
CA LEU A 230 -18.11 -2.29 -3.22
C LEU A 230 -16.59 -2.19 -3.41
N VAL A 231 -16.01 -3.17 -4.10
CA VAL A 231 -14.62 -3.10 -4.59
C VAL A 231 -14.61 -3.33 -6.09
N VAL A 232 -14.03 -2.39 -6.83
CA VAL A 232 -13.77 -2.52 -8.27
C VAL A 232 -12.37 -3.10 -8.46
N ILE A 233 -12.28 -4.27 -9.09
CA ILE A 233 -11.02 -4.92 -9.40
C ILE A 233 -10.76 -4.77 -10.89
N ARG A 234 -9.74 -3.98 -11.25
CA ARG A 234 -9.35 -3.72 -12.64
C ARG A 234 -8.01 -4.37 -12.95
N PHE A 235 -7.97 -5.16 -14.01
CA PHE A 235 -6.74 -5.75 -14.54
C PHE A 235 -6.17 -4.87 -15.66
N LYS A 236 -4.87 -4.54 -15.60
CA LYS A 236 -4.16 -3.78 -16.65
C LYS A 236 -4.18 -4.53 -17.98
N ASN A 237 -3.98 -5.85 -17.94
CA ASN A 237 -4.15 -6.75 -19.07
C ASN A 237 -5.08 -7.92 -18.64
N PRO A 238 -6.30 -8.04 -19.16
CA PRO A 238 -7.25 -9.08 -18.76
C PRO A 238 -6.96 -10.46 -19.38
N ARG A 239 -5.92 -10.59 -20.22
CA ARG A 239 -5.58 -11.87 -20.86
C ARG A 239 -5.21 -12.93 -19.82
N GLY A 240 -5.84 -14.11 -19.93
CA GLY A 240 -5.65 -15.22 -18.99
C GLY A 240 -6.44 -15.11 -17.69
N ILE A 241 -7.26 -14.07 -17.52
CA ILE A 241 -8.18 -13.93 -16.39
C ILE A 241 -9.53 -14.55 -16.78
N ASP A 242 -9.98 -15.53 -16.00
CA ASP A 242 -11.28 -16.17 -16.17
C ASP A 242 -12.35 -15.42 -15.35
N PHE A 243 -12.96 -14.41 -15.96
CA PHE A 243 -14.03 -13.65 -15.31
C PHE A 243 -15.29 -14.48 -15.01
N PRO A 244 -15.76 -15.38 -15.90
CA PRO A 244 -16.84 -16.31 -15.57
C PRO A 244 -16.57 -17.11 -14.29
N TYR A 245 -15.35 -17.65 -14.13
CA TYR A 245 -14.94 -18.29 -12.88
C TYR A 245 -15.02 -17.35 -11.68
N LEU A 246 -14.43 -16.15 -11.77
CA LEU A 246 -14.47 -15.18 -10.67
C LEU A 246 -15.90 -14.81 -10.28
N THR A 247 -16.78 -14.56 -11.26
CA THR A 247 -18.19 -14.21 -11.00
C THR A 247 -19.00 -15.36 -10.38
N SER A 248 -18.68 -16.61 -10.74
CA SER A 248 -19.31 -17.79 -10.16
C SER A 248 -18.85 -18.03 -8.71
N MET A 249 -17.57 -17.79 -8.42
CA MET A 249 -16.99 -18.02 -7.09
C MET A 249 -17.28 -16.88 -6.10
N ILE A 250 -17.36 -15.65 -6.59
CA ILE A 250 -17.60 -14.45 -5.78
C ILE A 250 -19.06 -14.08 -5.91
N GLN A 251 -19.88 -14.59 -5.00
CA GLN A 251 -21.32 -14.33 -4.96
C GLN A 251 -21.62 -12.82 -5.02
N ASN A 252 -22.62 -12.45 -5.83
CA ASN A 252 -23.07 -11.08 -6.07
C ASN A 252 -22.01 -10.16 -6.71
N SER A 253 -21.05 -10.72 -7.43
CA SER A 253 -20.14 -9.95 -8.29
C SER A 253 -20.66 -9.84 -9.72
N TRP A 254 -20.24 -8.80 -10.42
CA TRP A 254 -20.62 -8.57 -11.82
C TRP A 254 -19.52 -7.83 -12.58
N MET A 255 -19.58 -7.87 -13.91
CA MET A 255 -18.65 -7.15 -14.76
C MET A 255 -19.13 -5.71 -14.97
N SER A 256 -18.25 -4.73 -14.78
CA SER A 256 -18.52 -3.32 -15.09
C SER A 256 -17.88 -2.86 -16.41
N ARG A 257 -16.76 -3.47 -16.80
CA ARG A 257 -16.10 -3.33 -18.11
C ARG A 257 -15.44 -4.65 -18.48
N ALA A 258 -14.99 -4.78 -19.73
CA ALA A 258 -14.33 -6.00 -20.23
C ALA A 258 -13.06 -6.43 -19.43
N ASN A 259 -12.46 -5.51 -18.66
CA ASN A 259 -11.28 -5.79 -17.84
C ASN A 259 -11.49 -5.49 -16.34
N SER A 260 -12.74 -5.31 -15.90
CA SER A 260 -13.03 -5.04 -14.50
C SER A 260 -14.27 -5.74 -13.97
N ILE A 261 -14.12 -6.32 -12.78
CA ILE A 261 -15.18 -6.94 -11.99
C ILE A 261 -15.47 -6.07 -10.76
N VAL A 262 -16.73 -5.98 -10.39
CA VAL A 262 -17.19 -5.35 -9.14
C VAL A 262 -17.62 -6.44 -8.19
N ILE A 263 -17.18 -6.35 -6.94
CA ILE A 263 -17.48 -7.33 -5.89
C ILE A 263 -18.06 -6.62 -4.65
N PRO A 264 -18.84 -7.30 -3.81
CA PRO A 264 -19.18 -6.81 -2.47
C PRO A 264 -17.91 -6.61 -1.63
N GLY A 265 -17.83 -5.52 -0.85
CA GLY A 265 -16.62 -5.18 -0.10
C GLY A 265 -16.23 -6.23 0.94
N GLY A 266 -17.21 -6.89 1.57
CA GLY A 266 -16.97 -8.02 2.47
C GLY A 266 -16.35 -9.26 1.81
N LYS A 267 -16.24 -9.31 0.47
CA LYS A 267 -15.65 -10.41 -0.29
C LYS A 267 -14.23 -10.11 -0.80
N MET A 268 -13.64 -8.97 -0.42
CA MET A 268 -12.31 -8.56 -0.89
C MET A 268 -11.22 -9.60 -0.59
N ASP A 269 -11.19 -10.16 0.62
CA ASP A 269 -10.22 -11.19 1.00
C ASP A 269 -10.32 -12.44 0.10
N LEU A 270 -11.53 -13.00 -0.08
CA LEU A 270 -11.75 -14.15 -0.96
C LEU A 270 -11.34 -13.84 -2.40
N ALA A 271 -11.70 -12.66 -2.92
CA ALA A 271 -11.33 -12.27 -4.27
C ALA A 271 -9.81 -12.17 -4.45
N MET A 272 -9.10 -11.57 -3.49
CA MET A 272 -7.64 -11.52 -3.47
C MET A 272 -7.04 -12.93 -3.46
N GLN A 273 -7.58 -13.86 -2.67
CA GLN A 273 -7.10 -15.24 -2.65
C GLN A 273 -7.30 -15.92 -4.03
N LEU A 274 -8.48 -15.81 -4.62
CA LEU A 274 -8.78 -16.43 -5.93
C LEU A 274 -7.92 -15.84 -7.06
N ILE A 275 -7.62 -14.55 -7.01
CA ILE A 275 -6.85 -13.84 -8.03
C ILE A 275 -5.34 -14.05 -7.84
N PHE A 276 -4.84 -13.86 -6.62
CA PHE A 276 -3.39 -13.78 -6.40
C PHE A 276 -2.74 -15.13 -6.11
N THR A 277 -3.44 -16.11 -5.55
CA THR A 277 -2.85 -17.46 -5.33
C THR A 277 -2.23 -18.03 -6.63
N PRO A 278 -2.93 -18.10 -7.78
CA PRO A 278 -2.33 -18.61 -9.01
C PRO A 278 -1.22 -17.71 -9.57
N MET A 279 -1.28 -16.39 -9.35
CA MET A 279 -0.23 -15.46 -9.80
C MET A 279 1.06 -15.63 -9.00
N VAL A 280 0.94 -15.72 -7.67
CA VAL A 280 2.05 -15.94 -6.74
C VAL A 280 2.71 -17.29 -7.02
N ASN A 281 1.91 -18.36 -7.17
CA ASN A 281 2.44 -19.69 -7.49
C ASN A 281 3.20 -19.72 -8.81
N ARG A 282 2.74 -18.98 -9.83
CA ARG A 282 3.46 -18.85 -11.11
C ARG A 282 4.81 -18.15 -10.92
N LEU A 283 4.85 -17.04 -10.19
CA LEU A 283 6.10 -16.31 -9.92
C LEU A 283 7.13 -17.19 -9.21
N VAL A 284 6.72 -17.89 -8.15
CA VAL A 284 7.62 -18.77 -7.39
C VAL A 284 8.07 -19.98 -8.22
N HIS A 285 7.18 -20.56 -9.03
CA HIS A 285 7.53 -21.67 -9.92
C HIS A 285 8.54 -21.27 -10.98
N GLU A 286 8.36 -20.10 -11.59
CA GLU A 286 9.31 -19.57 -12.58
C GLU A 286 10.66 -19.23 -11.95
N SER A 287 10.67 -18.70 -10.73
CA SER A 287 11.88 -18.45 -9.94
C SER A 287 12.69 -19.70 -9.69
N LYS A 288 12.04 -20.80 -9.28
CA LYS A 288 12.72 -22.07 -9.02
C LYS A 288 13.32 -22.72 -10.28
N ARG A 289 12.92 -22.27 -11.47
CA ARG A 289 13.41 -22.77 -12.76
C ARG A 289 14.49 -21.89 -13.42
N ALA A 290 14.78 -20.72 -12.84
CA ALA A 290 15.73 -19.73 -13.35
C ALA A 290 17.12 -19.85 -12.72
#